data_AF-A0A372NQ92-F1
#
_entry.id   AF-A0A372NQ92-F1
#
_cell.length_a   1.000
_cell.length_b   1.000
_cell.length_c   1.000
_cell.angle_alpha   90.00
_cell.angle_beta   90.00
_cell.angle_gamma   90.00
#
_symmetry.space_group_name_H-M   'P 1'
#
loop_
_entity.id
_entity.type
_entity.pdbx_description
1 polymer ?
#
loop_
_entity_poly.entity_id
_entity_poly.type
_entity_poly.pdbx_seq_one_letter_code
_entity_poly.pdbx_strand_id
1 'polypeptide(L)' 'MDFRTYEQRLDYILELLQKGRFRSLGDTASRFDCSTRTIKRMLNHLRERGHDITYDRLQKKYFLKKEE' A
#
# COMPACT_ATOMS: atom_id res chain seq x y z
N MET A 1 -15.06 11.72 6.89
CA MET A 1 -14.14 10.66 6.45
C MET A 1 -14.88 9.35 6.62
N ASP A 2 -15.65 8.96 5.61
CA ASP A 2 -16.44 7.73 5.63
C ASP A 2 -15.53 6.51 5.74
N PHE A 3 -15.76 5.70 6.77
CA PHE A 3 -14.99 4.48 7.05
C PHE A 3 -14.92 3.53 5.85
N ARG A 4 -16.01 3.45 5.07
CA ARG A 4 -16.11 2.57 3.90
C ARG A 4 -15.06 2.89 2.83
N THR A 5 -14.71 4.17 2.67
CA THR A 5 -13.72 4.61 1.69
C THR A 5 -12.30 4.26 2.14
N TYR A 6 -12.03 4.22 3.44
CA TYR A 6 -10.71 3.89 3.96
C TYR A 6 -10.36 2.41 3.77
N GLU A 7 -11.29 1.51 4.09
CA GLU A 7 -11.08 0.07 3.90
C GLU A 7 -10.97 -0.30 2.42
N GLN A 8 -11.79 0.29 1.55
CA GLN A 8 -11.67 0.09 0.10
C GLN A 8 -10.31 0.56 -0.44
N ARG A 9 -9.76 1.66 0.09
CA ARG A 9 -8.41 2.13 -0.28
C ARG A 9 -7.33 1.17 0.18
N LEU A 10 -7.43 0.63 1.40
CA LEU A 10 -6.53 -0.40 1.91
C LEU A 10 -6.55 -1.65 1.03
N ASP A 11 -7.75 -2.13 0.69
CA ASP A 11 -7.94 -3.31 -0.15
C ASP A 11 -7.37 -3.10 -1.56
N TYR A 12 -7.61 -1.92 -2.16
CA TYR A 12 -7.04 -1.57 -3.45
C TYR A 12 -5.50 -1.48 -3.43
N ILE A 13 -4.91 -0.92 -2.36
CA ILE A 13 -3.45 -0.89 -2.20
C ILE A 13 -2.89 -2.31 -2.08
N LEU A 14 -3.57 -3.17 -1.31
CA LEU A 14 -3.20 -4.58 -1.18
C LEU A 14 -3.28 -5.29 -2.54
N GLU A 15 -4.35 -5.06 -3.30
CA GLU A 15 -4.52 -5.63 -4.65
C GLU A 15 -3.41 -5.17 -5.61
N LEU A 16 -3.04 -3.89 -5.57
CA LEU A 16 -1.92 -3.36 -6.37
C LEU A 16 -0.58 -3.99 -5.98
N LEU A 17 -0.36 -4.23 -4.68
CA LEU A 17 0.84 -4.91 -4.18
C LEU A 17 0.87 -6.37 -4.62
N GLN A 18 -0.25 -7.08 -4.52
CA GLN A 18 -0.38 -8.47 -4.98
C GLN A 18 -0.17 -8.60 -6.49
N LYS A 19 -0.71 -7.67 -7.28
CA LYS A 19 -0.54 -7.63 -8.74
C LYS A 19 0.84 -7.09 -9.19
N GLY A 20 1.70 -6.69 -8.25
CA GLY A 20 3.01 -6.08 -8.56
C GLY A 20 2.92 -4.74 -9.31
N ARG A 21 1.74 -4.09 -9.30
CA ARG A 21 1.48 -2.81 -10.00
C ARG A 21 1.72 -1.59 -9.13
N PHE A 22 2.14 -1.78 -7.88
CA PHE A 22 2.47 -0.70 -6.97
C PHE A 22 3.74 0.04 -7.44
N ARG A 23 3.58 1.20 -8.07
CA ARG A 23 4.70 1.97 -8.66
C ARG A 23 5.52 2.74 -7.63
N SER A 24 4.86 3.60 -6.85
CA SER A 24 5.52 4.49 -5.90
C SER A 24 4.49 5.05 -4.93
N LEU A 25 4.93 5.41 -3.71
CA LEU A 25 4.09 6.08 -2.73
C LEU A 25 3.51 7.39 -3.27
N GLY A 26 4.27 8.12 -4.09
CA GLY A 26 3.83 9.40 -4.65
C GLY A 26 2.72 9.25 -5.67
N ASP A 27 2.83 8.25 -6.57
CA ASP A 27 1.82 7.97 -7.60
C ASP A 27 0.50 7.54 -6.97
N THR A 28 0.58 6.62 -5.99
CA THR A 28 -0.58 6.16 -5.22
C THR A 28 -1.18 7.29 -4.39
N ALA A 29 -0.36 8.13 -3.76
CA ALA A 29 -0.80 9.31 -3.01
C ALA A 29 -1.58 10.29 -3.90
N SER A 30 -1.04 10.64 -5.07
CA SER A 30 -1.71 11.51 -6.04
C SER A 30 -3.03 10.92 -6.55
N ARG A 31 -3.08 9.59 -6.79
CA ARG A 31 -4.29 8.92 -7.29
C ARG A 31 -5.42 8.88 -6.27
N PHE A 32 -5.07 8.79 -4.99
CA PHE A 32 -6.03 8.82 -3.88
C PHE A 32 -6.29 10.21 -3.33
N ASP A 33 -5.68 11.24 -3.92
CA ASP A 33 -5.70 12.63 -3.43
C ASP A 33 -5.38 12.71 -1.93
N CYS A 34 -4.32 12.01 -1.52
CA CYS A 34 -3.93 11.85 -0.13
C CYS A 34 -2.42 12.09 0.04
N SER A 35 -2.00 12.50 1.24
CA SER A 35 -0.56 12.63 1.53
C SER A 35 0.15 11.27 1.49
N THR A 36 1.43 11.26 1.09
CA THR A 36 2.30 10.08 1.19
C THR A 36 2.38 9.51 2.61
N ARG A 37 2.24 10.37 3.63
CA ARG A 37 2.13 9.98 5.04
C ARG A 37 0.92 9.09 5.31
N THR A 38 -0.21 9.35 4.67
CA THR A 38 -1.44 8.55 4.78
C THR A 38 -1.23 7.18 4.15
N ILE A 39 -0.61 7.11 2.98
CA ILE A 39 -0.26 5.84 2.34
C ILE A 39 0.71 5.02 3.22
N LYS A 40 1.73 5.66 3.82
CA LYS A 40 2.63 4.98 4.78
C LYS A 40 1.86 4.41 5.98
N ARG A 41 0.88 5.15 6.52
CA ARG A 41 0.00 4.65 7.59
C ARG A 41 -0.84 3.46 7.12
N MET A 42 -1.40 3.52 5.91
CA MET A 42 -2.16 2.40 5.32
C MET A 42 -1.28 1.15 5.16
N LEU A 43 -0.05 1.30 4.67
CA LEU A 43 0.90 0.19 4.57
C LEU A 43 1.25 -0.38 5.95
N ASN A 44 1.40 0.46 6.98
CA ASN A 44 1.59 -0.03 8.34
C ASN A 44 0.39 -0.83 8.83
N HIS A 45 -0.81 -0.34 8.59
CA HIS A 45 -2.04 -1.04 8.96
C HIS A 45 -2.17 -2.40 8.24
N LEU A 46 -1.73 -2.50 6.98
CA LEU A 46 -1.66 -3.78 6.27
C LEU A 46 -0.63 -4.73 6.88
N ARG A 47 0.53 -4.22 7.34
CA ARG A 47 1.51 -5.02 8.09
C ARG A 47 0.94 -5.54 9.41
N GLU A 48 0.22 -4.70 10.14
CA GLU A 48 -0.45 -5.09 11.39
C GLU A 48 -1.56 -6.13 11.16
N ARG A 49 -2.16 -6.16 9.96
CA ARG A 49 -3.12 -7.21 9.54
C ARG A 49 -2.44 -8.54 9.17
N GLY A 50 -1.11 -8.63 9.22
CA GLY A 50 -0.36 -9.85 8.90
C GLY A 50 0.17 -9.93 7.47
N HIS A 51 0.14 -8.83 6.71
CA HIS A 51 0.75 -8.79 5.38
C HIS A 51 2.22 -8.39 5.43
N ASP A 52 3.10 -9.26 4.93
CA ASP A 52 4.54 -9.02 4.94
C ASP A 52 4.95 -8.05 3.80
N ILE A 53 4.76 -6.75 4.02
CA ILE A 53 5.07 -5.71 3.05
C ILE A 53 6.52 -5.25 3.24
N THR A 54 7.38 -5.60 2.30
CA THR A 54 8.79 -5.20 2.30
C THR A 54 9.03 -4.05 1.32
N TYR A 55 9.94 -3.16 1.67
CA TYR A 55 10.43 -2.12 0.76
C TYR A 55 11.74 -2.58 0.12
N ASP A 56 11.73 -2.71 -1.20
CA ASP A 56 12.91 -3.00 -1.99
C ASP A 56 13.61 -1.69 -2.36
N ARG A 57 14.88 -1.57 -1.95
CA ARG A 57 15.70 -0.36 -2.18
C ARG A 57 16.22 -0.27 -3.62
N LEU A 58 16.41 -1.40 -4.30
CA LEU A 58 16.94 -1.47 -5.67
C LEU A 58 15.90 -0.96 -6.66
N GLN A 59 14.66 -1.37 -6.49
CA GLN A 59 13.52 -0.97 -7.32
C GLN A 59 12.78 0.26 -6.78
N LYS A 60 13.11 0.70 -5.55
CA LYS A 60 12.42 1.78 -4.81
C LYS A 60 10.91 1.56 -4.72
N LYS A 61 10.51 0.30 -4.52
CA LYS A 61 9.11 -0.16 -4.58
C LYS A 61 8.76 -1.01 -3.38
N TYR A 62 7.47 -1.05 -3.07
CA TYR A 62 6.93 -1.92 -2.05
C TYR A 62 6.44 -3.21 -2.70
N PHE A 63 6.76 -4.33 -2.08
CA PHE A 63 6.34 -5.65 -2.53
C PHE A 63 5.73 -6.41 -1.37
N LEU A 64 4.73 -7.23 -1.70
CA LEU A 64 4.22 -8.22 -0.78
C LEU A 64 5.15 -9.43 -0.86
N LYS A 65 5.83 -9.74 0.25
CA LYS A 65 6.54 -11.01 0.37
C LYS A 65 5.47 -12.05 0.68
N LYS A 66 5.03 -12.79 -0.36
CA LYS A 66 4.24 -13.99 -0.12
C LYS A 66 5.16 -15.01 0.54
N GLU A 67 4.80 -15.44 1.73
CA GLU A 67 5.32 -16.68 2.27
C GLU A 67 4.74 -17.81 1.40
N GLU A 68 5.62 -18.62 0.82
CA GLU A 68 5.28 -19.81 0.01
C GLU A 68 4.56 -20.87 0.85
#